data_AF-A0A838GIA7-F1
#
_entry.id   AF-A0A838GIA7-F1
#
_cell.length_a   1.000
_cell.length_b   1.000
_cell.length_c   1.000
_cell.angle_alpha   90.00
_cell.angle_beta   90.00
_cell.angle_gamma   90.00
#
_symmetry.space_group_name_H-M   'P 1'
#
loop_
_entity.id
_entity.type
_entity.pdbx_description
1 polymer ?
#
loop_
_entity_poly.entity_id
_entity_poly.type
_entity_poly.pdbx_seq_one_letter_code
_entity_poly.pdbx_strand_id
1 'polypeptide(L)'
;MSLVIGLAVGMISGYRGGWVDDLLSRTTEVFQAIPLFFLALLVVGFFGAGIDHLILLLGFTSWELLARVVRAQTLSLRQLEFMEAARSSGASSARIIVRHVLPNVLPAAVVVMALVGSRVILIEAALSFIGLGDPNQVSLGYLIYSAQPFLRVAWWMSVFPGLAIVVAVLAINLTGELIADVLGPRRTISGARTRIGGGAKGLVQAEPQLAPGTLASPDPERPR
;
A
#
# COMPACT_ATOMS: atom_id res chain seq x y z
N MET A 1 14.44 -6.45 10.33
CA MET A 1 14.72 -7.61 9.45
C MET A 1 13.93 -7.53 8.15
N SER A 2 12.60 -7.38 8.22
CA SER A 2 11.72 -7.25 7.04
C SER A 2 12.14 -6.16 6.05
N LEU A 3 12.53 -4.97 6.53
CA LEU A 3 12.94 -3.86 5.66
C LEU A 3 14.11 -4.22 4.73
N VAL A 4 15.17 -4.80 5.30
CA VAL A 4 16.40 -5.14 4.58
C VAL A 4 16.15 -6.27 3.59
N ILE A 5 15.46 -7.33 4.04
CA ILE A 5 15.16 -8.49 3.22
C ILE A 5 14.20 -8.10 2.09
N GLY A 6 13.13 -7.38 2.40
CA GLY A 6 12.13 -6.96 1.42
C GLY A 6 12.69 -6.00 0.37
N LEU A 7 13.54 -5.04 0.77
CA LEU A 7 14.22 -4.16 -0.18
C LEU A 7 15.19 -4.93 -1.08
N ALA A 8 16.05 -5.77 -0.50
CA ALA A 8 17.03 -6.54 -1.27
C ALA A 8 16.32 -7.47 -2.28
N VAL A 9 15.35 -8.24 -1.80
CA VAL A 9 14.60 -9.20 -2.60
C VAL A 9 13.78 -8.50 -3.68
N GLY A 10 13.01 -7.47 -3.32
CA GLY A 10 12.13 -6.76 -4.24
C GLY A 10 12.88 -6.00 -5.34
N MET A 11 14.03 -5.39 -5.01
CA MET A 11 14.86 -4.71 -6.02
C MET A 11 15.53 -5.71 -6.97
N ILE A 12 16.02 -6.85 -6.45
CA ILE A 12 16.68 -7.86 -7.27
C ILE A 12 15.67 -8.52 -8.22
N SER A 13 14.49 -8.90 -7.73
CA SER A 13 13.45 -9.53 -8.55
C SER A 13 12.88 -8.54 -9.58
N GLY A 14 12.59 -7.29 -9.17
CA GLY A 14 12.04 -6.26 -10.04
C GLY A 14 13.01 -5.77 -11.12
N TYR A 15 14.32 -5.77 -10.84
CA TYR A 15 15.33 -5.34 -11.82
C TYR A 15 15.65 -6.42 -12.85
N ARG A 16 15.92 -7.66 -12.39
CA ARG A 16 16.31 -8.77 -13.29
C ARG A 16 15.12 -9.36 -14.05
N GLY A 17 13.94 -9.46 -13.43
CA GLY A 17 12.82 -10.21 -13.97
C GLY A 17 13.16 -11.70 -14.25
N GLY A 18 12.17 -12.46 -14.74
CA GLY A 18 12.37 -13.86 -15.18
C GLY A 18 12.00 -14.91 -14.13
N TRP A 19 12.57 -16.12 -14.23
CA TRP A 19 12.14 -17.27 -13.43
C TRP A 19 12.37 -17.13 -11.91
N VAL A 20 13.40 -16.40 -11.50
CA VAL A 20 13.64 -16.07 -10.07
C VAL A 20 12.46 -15.27 -9.51
N ASP A 21 11.89 -14.38 -10.30
CA ASP A 21 10.75 -13.55 -9.93
C ASP A 21 9.47 -14.39 -9.75
N ASP A 22 9.27 -15.39 -10.62
CA ASP A 22 8.13 -16.32 -10.57
C ASP A 22 8.23 -17.31 -9.40
N LEU A 23 9.44 -17.82 -9.12
CA LEU A 23 9.67 -18.72 -7.98
C LEU A 23 9.46 -18.01 -6.65
N LEU A 24 9.94 -16.77 -6.54
CA LEU A 24 9.72 -15.96 -5.34
C LEU A 24 8.24 -15.60 -5.16
N SER A 25 7.54 -15.17 -6.21
CA SER A 25 6.10 -14.86 -6.10
C SER A 25 5.28 -16.07 -5.67
N ARG A 26 5.57 -17.25 -6.23
CA ARG A 26 4.88 -18.50 -5.85
C ARG A 26 5.14 -18.88 -4.41
N THR A 27 6.39 -18.76 -3.95
CA THR A 27 6.73 -19.04 -2.53
C THR A 27 5.96 -18.10 -1.61
N THR A 28 5.92 -16.82 -1.95
CA THR A 28 5.20 -15.82 -1.16
C THR A 28 3.68 -16.01 -1.16
N GLU A 29 3.09 -16.44 -2.28
CA GLU A 29 1.66 -16.76 -2.38
C GLU A 29 1.25 -17.90 -1.44
N VAL A 30 2.10 -18.92 -1.28
CA VAL A 30 1.86 -20.03 -0.34
C VAL A 30 1.83 -19.53 1.11
N PHE A 31 2.77 -18.65 1.50
CA PHE A 31 2.77 -18.06 2.85
C PHE A 31 1.56 -17.16 3.09
N GLN A 32 1.13 -16.41 2.07
CA GLN A 32 -0.02 -15.51 2.19
C GLN A 32 -1.37 -16.26 2.24
N ALA A 33 -1.42 -17.48 1.69
CA ALA A 33 -2.60 -18.34 1.77
C ALA A 33 -2.91 -18.75 3.22
N ILE A 34 -1.90 -18.79 4.10
CA ILE A 34 -2.07 -19.04 5.52
C ILE A 34 -2.40 -17.71 6.21
N PRO A 35 -3.57 -17.55 6.84
CA PRO A 35 -3.90 -16.28 7.47
C PRO A 35 -3.00 -16.05 8.69
N LEU A 36 -2.34 -14.89 8.72
CA LEU A 36 -1.30 -14.54 9.71
C LEU A 36 -1.76 -14.71 11.17
N PHE A 37 -3.03 -14.44 11.44
CA PHE A 37 -3.60 -14.60 12.78
C PHE A 37 -3.56 -16.06 13.25
N PHE A 38 -3.88 -17.01 12.37
CA PHE A 38 -3.79 -18.44 12.69
C PHE A 38 -2.34 -18.86 12.93
N LEU A 39 -1.41 -18.36 12.14
CA LEU A 39 0.00 -18.63 12.34
C LEU A 39 0.48 -18.12 13.70
N ALA A 40 0.04 -16.94 14.12
CA ALA A 40 0.35 -16.38 15.43
C ALA A 40 -0.24 -17.23 16.57
N LEU A 41 -1.47 -17.71 16.43
CA LEU A 41 -2.09 -18.65 17.38
C LEU A 41 -1.28 -19.95 17.50
N LEU A 42 -0.84 -20.53 16.39
CA LEU A 42 -0.01 -21.73 16.40
C LEU A 42 1.31 -21.49 17.13
N VAL A 43 1.98 -20.37 16.85
CA VAL A 43 3.24 -20.03 17.53
C VAL A 43 3.05 -19.89 19.03
N VAL A 44 2.02 -19.17 19.48
CA VAL A 44 1.73 -19.06 20.91
C VAL A 44 1.37 -20.42 21.53
N GLY A 45 0.63 -21.26 20.80
CA GLY A 45 0.25 -22.59 21.26
C GLY A 45 1.43 -23.56 21.43
N PHE A 46 2.44 -23.48 20.56
CA PHE A 46 3.61 -24.37 20.60
C PHE A 46 4.77 -23.82 21.44
N PHE A 47 5.07 -22.52 21.31
CA PHE A 47 6.24 -21.88 21.94
C PHE A 47 5.90 -21.11 23.21
N GLY A 48 4.61 -20.98 23.53
CA GLY A 48 4.12 -20.18 24.66
C GLY A 48 3.89 -18.72 24.29
N ALA A 49 3.19 -18.02 25.18
CA ALA A 49 2.93 -16.60 25.02
C ALA A 49 4.21 -15.80 25.32
N GLY A 50 4.70 -15.06 24.32
CA GLY A 50 5.86 -14.19 24.46
C GLY A 50 5.97 -13.21 23.30
N ILE A 51 6.26 -11.95 23.60
CA ILE A 51 6.34 -10.89 22.58
C ILE A 51 7.47 -11.16 21.57
N ASP A 52 8.55 -11.82 22.00
CA ASP A 52 9.70 -12.15 21.14
C ASP A 52 9.32 -13.10 20.00
N HIS A 53 8.52 -14.13 20.30
CA HIS A 53 8.03 -15.08 19.31
C HIS A 53 7.13 -14.40 18.27
N LEU A 54 6.28 -13.47 18.72
CA LEU A 54 5.45 -12.67 17.83
C LEU A 54 6.29 -11.74 16.96
N ILE A 55 7.30 -11.07 17.52
CA ILE A 55 8.19 -10.19 16.75
C ILE A 55 8.95 -10.97 15.67
N LEU A 56 9.48 -12.15 16.01
CA LEU A 56 10.18 -13.02 15.05
C LEU A 56 9.25 -13.51 13.94
N LEU A 57 8.06 -14.00 14.31
CA LEU A 57 7.06 -14.49 13.36
C LEU A 57 6.61 -13.39 12.40
N LEU A 58 6.23 -12.24 12.95
CA LEU A 58 5.69 -11.13 12.19
C LEU A 58 6.80 -10.49 11.35
N GLY A 59 8.03 -10.41 11.85
CA GLY A 59 9.20 -9.99 11.08
C GLY A 59 9.50 -10.90 9.89
N PHE A 60 9.40 -12.22 10.08
CA PHE A 60 9.58 -13.22 9.03
C PHE A 60 8.41 -13.32 8.06
N THR A 61 7.21 -12.86 8.43
CA THR A 61 6.08 -12.89 7.48
C THR A 61 5.93 -11.58 6.72
N SER A 62 6.41 -10.47 7.28
CA SER A 62 6.19 -9.13 6.71
C SER A 62 7.15 -8.74 5.58
N TRP A 63 8.25 -9.48 5.37
CA TRP A 63 9.18 -9.18 4.26
C TRP A 63 8.55 -9.39 2.89
N GLU A 64 7.59 -10.31 2.78
CA GLU A 64 6.84 -10.61 1.56
C GLU A 64 6.10 -9.39 1.02
N LEU A 65 5.28 -8.78 1.88
CA LEU A 65 4.47 -7.61 1.53
C LEU A 65 5.36 -6.47 1.03
N LEU A 66 6.47 -6.22 1.73
CA LEU A 66 7.42 -5.19 1.34
C LEU A 66 8.10 -5.53 0.01
N ALA A 67 8.56 -6.77 -0.18
CA ALA A 67 9.18 -7.20 -1.42
C ALA A 67 8.25 -7.01 -2.62
N ARG A 68 6.97 -7.36 -2.48
CA ARG A 68 5.94 -7.21 -3.52
C ARG A 68 5.72 -5.75 -3.90
N VAL A 69 5.61 -4.86 -2.92
CA VAL A 69 5.44 -3.42 -3.17
C VAL A 69 6.69 -2.82 -3.84
N VAL A 70 7.88 -3.14 -3.32
CA VAL A 70 9.17 -2.70 -3.88
C VAL A 70 9.34 -3.20 -5.32
N ARG A 71 8.95 -4.44 -5.60
CA ARG A 71 8.97 -5.02 -6.95
C ARG A 71 8.06 -4.24 -7.90
N ALA A 72 6.81 -3.99 -7.50
CA ALA A 72 5.85 -3.24 -8.32
C ALA A 72 6.36 -1.82 -8.66
N GLN A 73 6.92 -1.13 -7.66
CA GLN A 73 7.56 0.19 -7.83
C GLN A 73 8.75 0.11 -8.79
N THR A 74 9.62 -0.88 -8.59
CA THR A 74 10.82 -1.07 -9.43
C THR A 74 10.45 -1.37 -10.88
N LEU A 75 9.42 -2.20 -11.11
CA LEU A 75 8.91 -2.51 -12.45
C LEU A 75 8.39 -1.23 -13.16
N SER A 76 7.64 -0.39 -12.44
CA SER A 76 7.15 0.88 -12.95
C SER A 76 8.29 1.84 -13.29
N LEU A 77 9.30 1.95 -12.42
CA LEU A 77 10.48 2.78 -12.66
C LEU A 77 11.27 2.30 -13.89
N ARG A 78 11.35 0.99 -14.12
CA ARG A 78 12.10 0.39 -15.24
C ARG A 78 11.57 0.83 -16.62
N GLN A 79 10.29 1.19 -16.70
CA GLN A 79 9.61 1.63 -17.93
C GLN A 79 9.79 3.13 -18.24
N LEU A 80 10.47 3.89 -17.37
CA LEU A 80 10.65 5.34 -17.55
C LEU A 80 11.87 5.65 -18.42
N GLU A 81 11.74 6.68 -19.28
CA GLU A 81 12.75 7.09 -20.27
C GLU A 81 14.12 7.41 -19.64
N PHE A 82 14.15 7.95 -18.41
CA PHE A 82 15.42 8.24 -17.73
C PHE A 82 16.23 6.98 -17.39
N MET A 83 15.57 5.83 -17.22
CA MET A 83 16.26 4.56 -17.00
C MET A 83 16.87 4.02 -18.29
N GLU A 84 16.24 4.27 -19.44
CA GLU A 84 16.81 3.96 -20.75
C GLU A 84 18.01 4.86 -21.06
N ALA A 85 17.90 6.16 -20.79
CA ALA A 85 19.02 7.10 -20.91
C ALA A 85 20.20 6.75 -19.99
N ALA A 86 19.94 6.35 -18.74
CA ALA A 86 20.99 5.92 -17.81
C ALA A 86 21.70 4.63 -18.28
N ARG A 87 20.97 3.72 -18.93
CA ARG A 87 21.55 2.49 -19.53
C ARG A 87 22.38 2.80 -20.77
N SER A 88 21.89 3.66 -21.66
CA SER A 88 22.64 4.08 -22.85
C SER A 88 23.91 4.87 -22.51
N SER A 89 23.95 5.49 -21.33
CA SER A 89 25.13 6.15 -20.76
C SER A 89 26.22 5.20 -20.23
N GLY A 90 26.03 3.88 -20.32
CA GLY A 90 27.02 2.88 -19.85
C GLY A 90 27.06 2.67 -18.34
N ALA A 91 26.03 3.08 -17.59
CA ALA A 91 26.00 2.88 -16.14
C ALA A 91 25.81 1.40 -15.78
N SER A 92 26.68 0.87 -14.90
CA SER A 92 26.55 -0.50 -14.37
C SER A 92 25.20 -0.70 -13.65
N SER A 93 24.62 -1.90 -13.75
CA SER A 93 23.34 -2.25 -13.12
C SER A 93 23.28 -1.95 -11.61
N ALA A 94 24.35 -2.22 -10.87
CA ALA A 94 24.41 -1.93 -9.44
C ALA A 94 24.31 -0.43 -9.13
N ARG A 95 24.99 0.41 -9.94
CA ARG A 95 24.92 1.88 -9.81
C ARG A 95 23.52 2.40 -10.13
N ILE A 96 22.84 1.83 -11.12
CA ILE A 96 21.46 2.20 -11.46
C ILE A 96 20.52 1.88 -10.29
N ILE A 97 20.62 0.67 -9.72
CA ILE A 97 19.78 0.24 -8.59
C ILE A 97 19.98 1.16 -7.38
N VAL A 98 21.22 1.37 -6.94
CA VAL A 98 21.49 2.13 -5.70
C VAL A 98 21.20 3.63 -5.87
N ARG A 99 21.49 4.21 -7.04
CA ARG A 99 21.42 5.66 -7.23
C ARG A 99 20.09 6.14 -7.80
N HIS A 100 19.33 5.28 -8.48
CA HIS A 100 18.07 5.66 -9.12
C HIS A 100 16.88 4.87 -8.60
N VAL A 101 16.99 3.55 -8.42
CA VAL A 101 15.85 2.74 -7.95
C VAL A 101 15.62 2.95 -6.46
N LEU A 102 16.65 2.72 -5.64
CA LEU A 102 16.56 2.78 -4.18
C LEU A 102 15.93 4.10 -3.68
N PRO A 103 16.42 5.31 -4.03
CA PRO A 103 15.84 6.55 -3.53
C PRO A 103 14.38 6.78 -3.97
N ASN A 104 13.96 6.22 -5.12
CA ASN A 104 12.57 6.34 -5.57
C ASN A 104 11.62 5.36 -4.86
N VAL A 105 12.13 4.22 -4.38
CA VAL A 105 11.32 3.21 -3.69
C VAL A 105 11.32 3.40 -2.17
N LEU A 106 12.31 4.10 -1.60
CA LEU A 106 12.40 4.38 -0.16
C LEU A 106 11.12 4.98 0.45
N PRO A 107 10.47 6.00 -0.15
CA PRO A 107 9.22 6.55 0.39
C PRO A 107 8.13 5.48 0.54
N ALA A 108 7.94 4.66 -0.50
CA ALA A 108 6.95 3.57 -0.48
C ALA A 108 7.31 2.51 0.57
N ALA A 109 8.59 2.18 0.74
CA ALA A 109 9.04 1.24 1.75
C ALA A 109 8.71 1.71 3.18
N VAL A 110 8.85 3.01 3.46
CA VAL A 110 8.52 3.58 4.78
C VAL A 110 7.03 3.46 5.09
N VAL A 111 6.16 3.79 4.13
CA VAL A 111 4.69 3.65 4.33
C VAL A 111 4.33 2.20 4.62
N VAL A 112 4.90 1.25 3.87
CA VAL A 112 4.66 -0.18 4.11
C VAL A 112 5.14 -0.62 5.49
N MET A 113 6.28 -0.13 5.96
CA MET A 113 6.77 -0.44 7.30
C MET A 113 5.84 0.08 8.40
N ALA A 114 5.24 1.26 8.22
CA ALA A 114 4.25 1.79 9.16
C ALA A 114 2.97 0.93 9.18
N LEU A 115 2.51 0.48 8.02
CA LEU A 115 1.37 -0.43 7.91
C LEU A 115 1.64 -1.77 8.59
N VAL A 116 2.84 -2.33 8.38
CA VAL A 116 3.28 -3.57 9.03
C VAL A 116 3.33 -3.40 10.56
N GLY A 117 3.94 -2.32 11.06
CA GLY A 117 4.01 -2.05 12.49
C GLY A 117 2.63 -1.90 13.13
N SER A 118 1.72 -1.22 12.44
CA SER A 118 0.32 -1.09 12.87
C SER A 118 -0.39 -2.43 12.96
N ARG A 119 -0.20 -3.30 11.96
CA ARG A 119 -0.78 -4.64 11.93
C ARG A 119 -0.25 -5.53 13.06
N VAL A 120 1.03 -5.40 13.41
CA VAL A 120 1.66 -6.11 14.53
C VAL A 120 0.98 -5.76 15.85
N ILE A 121 0.76 -4.46 16.10
CA ILE A 121 0.07 -3.98 17.32
C ILE A 121 -1.34 -4.56 17.41
N LEU A 122 -2.09 -4.56 16.30
CA LEU A 122 -3.45 -5.10 16.28
C LEU A 122 -3.49 -6.61 16.57
N ILE A 123 -2.55 -7.38 16.02
CA ILE A 123 -2.49 -8.84 16.24
C ILE A 123 -2.10 -9.12 17.69
N GLU A 124 -1.09 -8.44 18.23
CA GLU A 124 -0.69 -8.59 19.63
C GLU A 124 -1.86 -8.24 20.56
N ALA A 125 -2.53 -7.11 20.34
CA ALA A 125 -3.68 -6.70 21.14
C ALA A 125 -4.82 -7.71 21.06
N ALA A 126 -5.09 -8.28 19.88
CA ALA A 126 -6.13 -9.30 19.70
C ALA A 126 -5.80 -10.61 20.42
N LEU A 127 -4.54 -11.06 20.37
CA LEU A 127 -4.08 -12.25 21.10
C LEU A 127 -4.16 -12.02 22.62
N SER A 128 -3.66 -10.89 23.08
CA SER A 128 -3.75 -10.46 24.47
C SER A 128 -5.19 -10.33 24.97
N PHE A 129 -6.10 -9.85 24.11
CA PHE A 129 -7.52 -9.79 24.42
C PHE A 129 -8.17 -11.17 24.61
N ILE A 130 -7.65 -12.21 23.94
CA ILE A 130 -8.14 -13.60 24.06
C ILE A 130 -7.42 -14.33 25.23
N GLY A 131 -6.54 -13.65 25.96
CA GLY A 131 -5.76 -14.22 27.05
C GLY A 131 -4.52 -15.00 26.59
N LEU A 132 -4.10 -14.80 25.34
CA LEU A 132 -2.92 -15.41 24.72
C LEU A 132 -1.74 -14.42 24.65
N GLY A 133 -1.82 -13.32 25.41
CA GLY A 133 -0.78 -12.31 25.53
C GLY A 133 0.36 -12.75 26.45
N ASP A 134 1.49 -12.05 26.36
CA ASP A 134 2.62 -12.27 27.25
C ASP A 134 2.23 -11.95 28.71
N PRO A 135 2.27 -12.91 29.65
CA PRO A 135 1.85 -12.69 31.03
C PRO A 135 2.80 -11.78 31.83
N ASN A 136 4.03 -11.57 31.36
CA ASN A 136 5.01 -10.71 32.03
C ASN A 136 4.89 -9.23 31.61
N GLN A 137 4.14 -8.94 30.55
CA GLN A 137 4.06 -7.62 29.94
C GLN A 137 2.59 -7.19 29.82
N VAL A 138 2.21 -6.12 30.52
CA VAL A 138 0.84 -5.59 30.42
C VAL A 138 0.67 -4.89 29.07
N SER A 139 -0.13 -5.49 28.19
CA SER A 139 -0.49 -4.91 26.89
C SER A 139 -1.83 -4.17 26.94
N LEU A 140 -2.07 -3.29 25.95
CA LEU A 140 -3.37 -2.63 25.79
C LEU A 140 -4.50 -3.64 25.54
N GLY A 141 -4.21 -4.75 24.84
CA GLY A 141 -5.17 -5.85 24.64
C GLY A 141 -5.53 -6.56 25.95
N TYR A 142 -4.56 -6.76 26.83
CA TYR A 142 -4.80 -7.34 28.15
C TYR A 142 -5.67 -6.43 29.02
N LEU A 143 -5.50 -5.10 28.94
CA LEU A 143 -6.37 -4.16 29.65
C LEU A 143 -7.84 -4.30 29.22
N ILE A 144 -8.08 -4.51 27.91
CA ILE A 144 -9.43 -4.77 27.38
C ILE A 144 -9.96 -6.11 27.89
N TYR A 145 -9.12 -7.17 27.92
CA TYR A 145 -9.49 -8.48 28.47
C TYR A 145 -9.92 -8.38 29.93
N SER A 146 -9.10 -7.74 30.77
CA SER A 146 -9.37 -7.58 32.20
C SER A 146 -10.63 -6.73 32.50
N ALA A 147 -11.05 -5.89 31.55
CA ALA A 147 -12.26 -5.07 31.68
C ALA A 147 -13.57 -5.82 31.39
N GLN A 148 -13.53 -7.02 30.78
CA GLN A 148 -14.74 -7.78 30.40
C GLN A 148 -15.74 -7.99 31.55
N PRO A 149 -15.35 -8.37 32.78
CA PRO A 149 -16.28 -8.56 33.89
C PRO A 149 -16.98 -7.26 34.31
N PHE A 150 -16.36 -6.12 34.05
CA PHE A 150 -16.79 -4.81 34.52
C PHE A 150 -17.56 -4.00 33.47
N LEU A 151 -17.80 -4.54 32.27
CA LEU A 151 -18.40 -3.79 31.16
C LEU A 151 -19.74 -3.13 31.49
N ARG A 152 -20.57 -3.75 32.34
CA ARG A 152 -21.87 -3.20 32.75
C ARG A 152 -21.78 -2.05 33.75
N VAL A 153 -20.71 -2.00 34.54
CA VAL A 153 -20.55 -1.04 35.64
C VAL A 153 -19.54 0.06 35.28
N ALA A 154 -18.53 -0.30 34.50
CA ALA A 154 -17.39 0.54 34.17
C ALA A 154 -16.93 0.30 32.71
N TRP A 155 -17.84 0.55 31.77
CA TRP A 155 -17.60 0.44 30.33
C TRP A 155 -16.35 1.23 29.85
N TRP A 156 -16.01 2.33 30.53
CA TRP A 156 -14.84 3.15 30.22
C TRP A 156 -13.51 2.41 30.36
N MET A 157 -13.43 1.40 31.25
CA MET A 157 -12.21 0.59 31.41
C MET A 157 -11.84 -0.18 30.14
N SER A 158 -12.82 -0.51 29.29
CA SER A 158 -12.56 -1.13 27.99
C SER A 158 -12.40 -0.11 26.87
N VAL A 159 -13.11 1.01 26.93
CA VAL A 159 -13.13 2.00 25.83
C VAL A 159 -11.81 2.78 25.74
N PHE A 160 -11.24 3.20 26.87
CA PHE A 160 -9.99 3.98 26.85
C PHE A 160 -8.79 3.20 26.27
N PRO A 161 -8.52 1.95 26.67
CA PRO A 161 -7.47 1.16 26.03
C PRO A 161 -7.74 0.91 24.54
N GLY A 162 -9.00 0.67 24.15
CA GLY A 162 -9.38 0.52 22.74
C GLY A 162 -9.09 1.78 21.92
N LEU A 163 -9.44 2.95 22.45
CA LEU A 163 -9.15 4.23 21.80
C LEU A 163 -7.64 4.49 21.73
N ALA A 164 -6.87 4.12 22.76
CA ALA A 164 -5.42 4.22 22.76
C ALA A 164 -4.78 3.39 21.64
N ILE A 165 -5.28 2.17 21.38
CA ILE A 165 -4.84 1.35 20.24
C ILE A 165 -5.13 2.06 18.91
N VAL A 166 -6.34 2.60 18.74
CA VAL A 166 -6.73 3.32 17.52
C VAL A 166 -5.78 4.51 17.29
N VAL A 167 -5.54 5.32 18.31
CA VAL A 167 -4.65 6.48 18.22
C VAL A 167 -3.22 6.05 17.92
N ALA A 168 -2.70 5.00 18.55
CA ALA A 168 -1.36 4.49 18.30
C ALA A 168 -1.19 4.02 16.86
N VAL A 169 -2.15 3.25 16.34
CA VAL A 169 -2.18 2.78 14.95
C VAL A 169 -2.25 3.96 13.98
N LEU A 170 -3.11 4.94 14.23
CA LEU A 170 -3.22 6.12 13.39
C LEU A 170 -1.92 6.93 13.39
N ALA A 171 -1.35 7.17 14.57
CA ALA A 171 -0.11 7.93 14.73
C ALA A 171 1.04 7.28 13.95
N ILE A 172 1.17 5.95 13.99
CA ILE A 172 2.19 5.23 13.24
C ILE A 172 1.97 5.37 11.73
N ASN A 173 0.75 5.14 11.24
CA ASN A 173 0.47 5.24 9.80
C ASN A 173 0.70 6.65 9.27
N LEU A 174 0.16 7.66 9.96
CA LEU A 174 0.36 9.07 9.60
C LEU A 174 1.84 9.45 9.64
N THR A 175 2.58 9.02 10.67
CA THR A 175 4.02 9.25 10.73
C THR A 175 4.76 8.62 9.56
N GLY A 176 4.35 7.41 9.14
CA GLY A 176 4.88 6.75 7.96
C GLY A 176 4.68 7.55 6.69
N GLU A 177 3.49 8.10 6.50
CA GLU A 177 3.15 8.99 5.37
C GLU A 177 3.97 10.29 5.41
N LEU A 178 4.06 10.94 6.57
CA LEU A 178 4.83 12.18 6.73
C LEU A 178 6.32 11.97 6.42
N ILE A 179 6.91 10.87 6.90
CA ILE A 179 8.31 10.55 6.61
C ILE A 179 8.47 10.26 5.12
N ALA A 180 7.54 9.53 4.51
CA ALA A 180 7.57 9.24 3.08
C ALA A 180 7.47 10.51 2.22
N ASP A 181 6.64 11.47 2.63
CA ASP A 181 6.49 12.76 1.95
C ASP A 181 7.77 13.59 1.99
N VAL A 182 8.51 13.55 3.11
CA VAL A 182 9.81 14.23 3.25
C VAL A 182 10.91 13.53 2.44
N LEU A 183 10.88 12.20 2.37
CA LEU A 183 11.83 11.39 1.59
C LEU A 183 11.55 11.43 0.09
N GLY A 184 10.31 11.65 -0.31
CA GLY A 184 9.90 11.73 -1.70
C GLY A 184 10.54 12.92 -2.40
N PRO A 185 11.13 12.76 -3.61
CA PRO A 185 11.44 13.90 -4.45
C PRO A 185 10.14 14.68 -4.64
N ARG A 186 10.11 15.97 -4.28
CA ARG A 186 8.93 16.85 -4.42
C ARG A 186 8.25 16.51 -5.74
N ARG A 187 7.12 15.80 -5.66
CA ARG A 187 6.19 15.75 -6.78
C ARG A 187 5.66 17.15 -6.84
N THR A 188 6.29 17.97 -7.66
CA THR A 188 5.76 19.25 -8.06
C THR A 188 4.41 18.94 -8.69
N ILE A 189 3.35 19.01 -7.89
CA ILE A 189 1.97 19.10 -8.34
C ILE A 189 1.88 20.47 -9.03
N SER A 190 2.47 20.58 -10.22
CA SER A 190 2.34 21.73 -11.11
C SER A 190 1.98 21.17 -12.47
N GLY A 191 0.71 21.33 -12.87
CA GLY A 191 0.32 21.06 -14.24
C GLY A 191 -1.15 20.72 -14.49
N ALA A 192 -1.92 20.28 -13.50
CA ALA A 192 -3.28 19.78 -13.76
C ALA A 192 -4.43 20.78 -13.50
N ARG A 193 -4.14 22.05 -13.16
CA ARG A 193 -5.17 23.06 -12.86
C ARG A 193 -5.43 24.10 -13.95
N THR A 194 -4.70 24.13 -15.06
CA THR A 194 -4.75 25.27 -16.01
C THR A 194 -5.36 24.97 -17.40
N ARG A 195 -5.75 23.73 -17.73
CA ARG A 195 -6.31 23.43 -19.08
C ARG A 195 -7.83 23.27 -19.16
N ILE A 196 -8.57 23.36 -18.06
CA ILE A 196 -10.06 23.27 -18.10
C ILE A 196 -10.74 24.64 -18.31
N GLY A 197 -9.99 25.76 -18.26
CA GLY A 197 -10.55 27.11 -18.45
C GLY A 197 -10.54 27.68 -19.87
N GLY A 198 -9.90 27.02 -20.86
CA GLY A 198 -9.61 27.62 -22.18
C GLY A 198 -10.49 27.17 -23.35
N GLY A 199 -11.23 26.05 -23.21
CA GLY A 199 -11.93 25.43 -24.35
C GLY A 199 -13.38 25.86 -24.57
N ALA A 200 -14.01 26.56 -23.63
CA ALA A 200 -15.45 26.84 -23.67
C ALA A 200 -15.87 28.03 -24.56
N LYS A 201 -14.92 28.79 -25.14
CA LYS A 201 -15.23 29.97 -25.97
C LYS A 201 -15.31 29.72 -27.48
N GLY A 202 -14.96 28.52 -27.95
CA GLY A 202 -14.89 28.23 -29.40
C GLY A 202 -16.12 27.57 -30.03
N LEU A 203 -17.10 27.13 -29.24
CA LEU A 203 -18.20 26.28 -29.71
C LEU A 203 -19.56 26.99 -29.85
N VAL A 204 -19.61 28.31 -29.68
CA VAL A 204 -20.85 29.12 -29.78
C VAL A 204 -20.98 29.87 -31.12
N GLN A 205 -19.99 29.76 -32.02
CA GLN A 205 -19.98 30.51 -33.29
C GLN A 205 -20.29 29.69 -34.56
N ALA A 206 -20.74 28.45 -34.43
CA ALA A 206 -21.14 27.63 -35.58
C ALA A 206 -22.63 27.30 -35.54
N GLU A 207 -23.48 28.31 -35.70
CA GLU A 207 -24.88 28.12 -36.07
C GLU A 207 -25.03 28.45 -37.57
N PRO A 208 -25.21 27.46 -38.46
CA PRO A 208 -25.47 27.73 -39.86
C PRO A 208 -26.95 28.05 -40.05
N GLN A 209 -27.22 29.27 -40.53
CA GLN A 209 -28.49 29.68 -41.12
C GLN A 209 -28.90 28.68 -42.22
N LEU A 210 -29.89 27.83 -41.95
CA LEU A 210 -30.61 27.08 -42.98
C LEU A 210 -31.75 27.95 -43.51
N ALA A 211 -31.62 28.32 -44.79
CA ALA A 211 -32.60 29.09 -45.56
C ALA A 211 -33.94 28.33 -45.71
N PRO A 212 -35.08 29.02 -45.68
CA PRO A 212 -36.38 28.40 -45.92
C PRO A 212 -36.67 28.31 -47.42
N GLY A 213 -37.03 27.11 -47.87
CA GLY A 213 -37.76 26.91 -49.13
C GLY A 213 -36.96 26.18 -50.20
N THR A 214 -37.10 24.85 -50.23
CA THR A 214 -37.20 24.04 -51.45
C THR A 214 -37.65 22.64 -51.03
N LEU A 215 -38.96 22.46 -50.90
CA LEU A 215 -39.57 21.14 -51.06
C LEU A 215 -40.57 21.27 -52.21
N ALA A 216 -40.05 21.02 -53.40
CA ALA A 216 -40.83 20.85 -54.60
C ALA A 216 -41.69 19.58 -54.48
N SER A 217 -42.97 19.78 -54.79
CA SER A 217 -44.05 18.79 -54.84
C SER A 217 -43.79 17.71 -55.90
N PRO A 218 -44.11 16.42 -55.63
CA PRO A 218 -44.46 15.46 -56.66
C PRO A 218 -45.98 15.36 -56.77
N ASP A 219 -46.48 15.89 -57.89
CA ASP A 219 -47.83 15.75 -58.43
C ASP A 219 -48.09 14.32 -58.93
N PRO A 220 -49.15 13.62 -58.48
CA PRO A 220 -49.62 12.42 -59.13
C PRO A 220 -51.11 12.52 -59.49
N GLU A 221 -51.47 13.32 -60.49
CA GLU A 221 -52.63 13.05 -61.35
C GLU A 221 -52.24 13.24 -62.83
N ARG A 222 -52.43 12.28 -63.73
CA ARG A 222 -53.77 12.00 -64.28
C ARG A 222 -53.92 10.62 -64.97
N PRO A 223 -55.17 10.16 -65.15
CA PRO A 223 -55.60 8.79 -65.41
C PRO A 223 -55.97 8.53 -66.89
N ARG A 224 -56.48 7.32 -67.17
CA ARG A 224 -57.14 6.90 -68.42
C ARG A 224 -58.23 7.85 -68.89
#